data_AF-A0AA95MVK5-F1
#
_entry.id   AF-A0AA95MVK5-F1
#
_cell.length_a   1.000
_cell.length_b   1.000
_cell.length_c   1.000
_cell.angle_alpha   90.00
_cell.angle_beta   90.00
_cell.angle_gamma   90.00
#
_symmetry.space_group_name_H-M   'P 1'
#
loop_
_entity.id
_entity.type
_entity.pdbx_description
1 polymer ?
#
loop_
_entity_poly.entity_id
_entity_poly.type
_entity_poly.pdbx_seq_one_letter_code
_entity_poly.pdbx_strand_id
1 'polypeptide(L)'
;MTQSIARLGKFTSILSGILLIFAHSFNFGAGEFGTSFGNLLVFFAHLLLVFAFFSLYFFLGENNGILGFLAMLFGIIGNIIVTSIVYVEIAQAFMEKASPVFNTPLTEPSFLFGPLLFVLGMILFGITIIRSKVLPAYSGCLLLIGTIVFAAASVAGIFQAIIEVLGAIFTGAGLILTGIKFDHKSFNEKNGQSPSL
;
A
#
# COMPACT_ATOMS: atom_id res chain seq x y z
N MET A 1 -17.10 -10.79 -11.65
CA MET A 1 -16.05 -9.75 -11.80
C MET A 1 -15.38 -9.91 -13.15
N THR A 2 -15.06 -8.84 -13.88
CA THR A 2 -14.38 -8.97 -15.19
C THR A 2 -12.95 -9.47 -15.00
N GLN A 3 -12.48 -10.39 -15.83
CA GLN A 3 -11.12 -10.95 -15.75
C GLN A 3 -10.04 -9.84 -15.75
N SER A 4 -10.33 -8.70 -16.38
CA SER A 4 -9.46 -7.53 -16.44
C SER A 4 -9.15 -6.92 -15.06
N ILE A 5 -10.14 -6.81 -14.15
CA ILE A 5 -9.93 -6.25 -12.81
C ILE A 5 -9.05 -7.17 -11.97
N ALA A 6 -9.25 -8.49 -12.07
CA ALA A 6 -8.42 -9.46 -11.35
C ALA A 6 -6.96 -9.41 -11.80
N ARG A 7 -6.73 -9.34 -13.12
CA ARG A 7 -5.38 -9.25 -13.70
C ARG A 7 -4.70 -7.94 -13.31
N LEU A 8 -5.43 -6.82 -13.35
CA LEU A 8 -4.93 -5.53 -12.91
C LEU A 8 -4.52 -5.59 -11.44
N GLY A 9 -5.41 -6.05 -10.56
CA GLY A 9 -5.14 -6.17 -9.12
C GLY A 9 -3.95 -7.07 -8.79
N LYS A 10 -3.84 -8.22 -9.46
CA LYS A 10 -2.68 -9.11 -9.35
C LYS A 10 -1.38 -8.37 -9.69
N PHE A 11 -1.33 -7.75 -10.87
CA PHE A 11 -0.15 -7.08 -11.36
C PHE A 11 0.25 -5.91 -10.46
N THR A 12 -0.70 -5.02 -10.15
CA THR A 12 -0.42 -3.80 -9.39
C THR A 12 -0.08 -4.09 -7.93
N SER A 13 -0.70 -5.10 -7.30
CA SER A 13 -0.35 -5.49 -5.93
C SER A 13 1.04 -6.09 -5.85
N ILE A 14 1.40 -7.00 -6.77
CA ILE A 14 2.75 -7.61 -6.80
C ILE A 14 3.79 -6.54 -7.06
N LEU A 15 3.60 -5.73 -8.11
CA LEU A 15 4.60 -4.75 -8.50
C LEU A 15 4.76 -3.66 -7.43
N SER A 16 3.65 -3.17 -6.86
CA SER A 16 3.72 -2.22 -5.74
C SER A 16 4.46 -2.81 -4.53
N GLY A 17 4.17 -4.05 -4.15
CA GLY A 17 4.85 -4.70 -3.03
C GLY A 17 6.35 -4.86 -3.27
N ILE A 18 6.76 -5.26 -4.49
CA ILE A 18 8.18 -5.32 -4.88
C ILE A 18 8.84 -3.94 -4.79
N LEU A 19 8.19 -2.92 -5.36
CA LEU A 19 8.73 -1.57 -5.39
C LEU A 19 8.87 -0.99 -3.98
N LEU A 20 7.91 -1.18 -3.08
CA LEU A 20 8.03 -0.74 -1.68
C LEU A 20 9.26 -1.35 -0.99
N ILE A 21 9.49 -2.65 -1.17
CA ILE A 21 10.64 -3.34 -0.56
C ILE A 21 11.94 -2.72 -1.07
N PHE A 22 12.09 -2.60 -2.38
CA PHE A 22 13.30 -2.04 -2.97
C PHE A 22 13.48 -0.55 -2.62
N ALA A 23 12.40 0.23 -2.66
CA ALA A 23 12.42 1.65 -2.37
C ALA A 23 12.98 1.94 -0.97
N HIS A 24 12.42 1.30 0.06
CA HIS A 24 12.90 1.48 1.43
C HIS A 24 14.28 0.88 1.65
N SER A 25 14.62 -0.21 0.95
CA SER A 25 15.99 -0.77 1.01
C SER A 25 17.03 0.20 0.42
N PHE A 26 16.72 0.90 -0.68
CA PHE A 26 17.61 1.90 -1.27
C PHE A 26 17.69 3.18 -0.43
N ASN A 27 16.62 3.53 0.29
CA ASN A 27 16.62 4.67 1.20
C ASN A 27 17.31 4.37 2.54
N PHE A 28 17.66 3.11 2.81
CA PHE A 28 18.34 2.73 4.03
C PHE A 28 19.71 3.44 4.18
N GLY A 29 19.84 4.26 5.23
CA GLY A 29 21.07 5.00 5.51
C GLY A 29 21.29 6.26 4.67
N ALA A 30 20.33 6.67 3.84
CA ALA A 30 20.44 7.83 2.96
C ALA A 30 20.08 9.18 3.63
N GLY A 31 19.82 9.19 4.94
CA GLY A 31 19.42 10.39 5.69
C GLY A 31 17.91 10.69 5.60
N GLU A 32 17.50 11.88 6.03
CA GLU A 32 16.09 12.28 6.20
C GLU A 32 15.26 12.23 4.91
N PHE A 33 15.88 12.55 3.77
CA PHE A 33 15.18 12.65 2.49
C PHE A 33 15.32 11.41 1.60
N GLY A 34 16.00 10.37 2.06
CA GLY A 34 16.25 9.17 1.24
C GLY A 34 17.12 9.43 0.01
N THR A 35 17.09 8.51 -0.95
CA THR A 35 17.74 8.66 -2.26
C THR A 35 16.72 9.06 -3.31
N SER A 36 17.13 9.83 -4.34
CA SER A 36 16.23 10.21 -5.44
C SER A 36 15.63 8.99 -6.15
N PHE A 37 16.42 7.93 -6.31
CA PHE A 37 15.96 6.68 -6.93
C PHE A 37 14.99 5.92 -6.02
N GLY A 38 15.28 5.78 -4.73
CA GLY A 38 14.37 5.14 -3.78
C GLY A 38 13.03 5.87 -3.70
N ASN A 39 13.01 7.20 -3.63
CA ASN A 39 11.78 7.99 -3.62
C ASN A 39 10.98 7.83 -4.93
N LEU A 40 11.66 7.75 -6.08
CA LEU A 40 11.00 7.44 -7.35
C LEU A 40 10.30 6.07 -7.31
N LEU A 41 10.92 5.07 -6.70
CA LEU A 41 10.29 3.75 -6.50
C LEU A 41 9.11 3.83 -5.52
N VAL A 42 9.22 4.58 -4.42
CA VAL A 42 8.09 4.84 -3.50
C VAL A 42 6.92 5.46 -4.26
N PHE A 43 7.18 6.47 -5.10
CA PHE A 43 6.18 7.16 -5.89
C PHE A 43 5.43 6.20 -6.83
N PHE A 44 6.15 5.40 -7.62
CA PHE A 44 5.52 4.40 -8.49
C PHE A 44 4.76 3.33 -7.70
N ALA A 45 5.28 2.91 -6.54
CA ALA A 45 4.60 1.95 -5.70
C ALA A 45 3.23 2.47 -5.25
N HIS A 46 3.15 3.74 -4.82
CA HIS A 46 1.90 4.37 -4.39
C HIS A 46 0.93 4.61 -5.56
N LEU A 47 1.41 4.99 -6.75
CA LEU A 47 0.54 5.07 -7.93
C LEU A 47 -0.13 3.72 -8.25
N LEU A 48 0.61 2.62 -8.11
CA LEU A 48 0.07 1.28 -8.32
C LEU A 48 -0.89 0.84 -7.20
N LEU A 49 -0.69 1.30 -5.96
CA LEU A 49 -1.57 0.98 -4.83
C LEU A 49 -3.01 1.44 -5.06
N VAL A 50 -3.23 2.56 -5.76
CA VAL A 50 -4.60 3.00 -6.11
C VAL A 50 -5.36 1.88 -6.82
N PHE A 51 -4.75 1.30 -7.85
CA PHE A 51 -5.35 0.21 -8.61
C PHE A 51 -5.42 -1.09 -7.80
N ALA A 52 -4.43 -1.36 -6.96
CA ALA A 52 -4.44 -2.51 -6.06
C ALA A 52 -5.62 -2.44 -5.09
N PHE A 53 -5.87 -1.29 -4.46
CA PHE A 53 -6.97 -1.08 -3.50
C PHE A 53 -8.35 -1.20 -4.15
N PHE A 54 -8.54 -0.59 -5.32
CA PHE A 54 -9.80 -0.79 -6.06
C PHE A 54 -10.00 -2.26 -6.41
N SER A 55 -8.98 -2.92 -6.95
CA SER A 55 -9.09 -4.32 -7.36
C SER A 55 -9.33 -5.23 -6.15
N LEU A 56 -8.66 -4.99 -5.02
CA LEU A 56 -8.88 -5.69 -3.75
C LEU A 56 -10.31 -5.52 -3.27
N TYR A 57 -10.82 -4.28 -3.29
CA TYR A 57 -12.18 -3.99 -2.88
C TYR A 57 -13.20 -4.78 -3.70
N PHE A 58 -13.06 -4.75 -5.03
CA PHE A 58 -13.96 -5.48 -5.92
C PHE A 58 -13.80 -7.00 -5.83
N PHE A 59 -12.57 -7.50 -5.62
CA PHE A 59 -12.30 -8.93 -5.53
C PHE A 59 -12.85 -9.57 -4.26
N LEU A 60 -12.79 -8.85 -3.14
CA LEU A 60 -13.40 -9.30 -1.88
C LEU A 60 -14.94 -9.31 -1.97
N GLY A 61 -15.52 -8.56 -2.91
CA GLY A 61 -16.93 -8.66 -3.30
C GLY A 61 -17.90 -8.39 -2.16
N GLU A 62 -18.97 -9.18 -2.07
CA GLU A 62 -20.00 -9.05 -1.04
C GLU A 62 -19.47 -9.27 0.39
N ASN A 63 -18.39 -10.03 0.54
CA ASN A 63 -17.77 -10.31 1.85
C ASN A 63 -17.05 -9.10 2.46
N ASN A 64 -16.88 -8.04 1.68
CA ASN A 64 -16.11 -6.86 2.07
C ASN A 64 -16.91 -5.95 3.03
N GLY A 65 -18.24 -5.90 2.86
CA GLY A 65 -19.14 -5.05 3.64
C GLY A 65 -18.68 -3.58 3.72
N ILE A 66 -19.10 -2.90 4.78
CA ILE A 66 -18.70 -1.51 5.04
C ILE A 66 -17.21 -1.38 5.39
N LEU A 67 -16.63 -2.42 5.99
CA LEU A 67 -15.24 -2.41 6.44
C LEU A 67 -14.27 -2.30 5.26
N GLY A 68 -14.49 -3.11 4.22
CA GLY A 68 -13.68 -3.08 3.01
C GLY A 68 -13.89 -1.80 2.19
N PHE A 69 -15.11 -1.24 2.21
CA PHE A 69 -15.37 0.06 1.60
C PHE A 69 -14.56 1.17 2.29
N LEU A 70 -14.58 1.22 3.63
CA LEU A 70 -13.79 2.19 4.39
C LEU A 70 -12.28 1.96 4.22
N ALA A 71 -11.83 0.70 4.16
CA ALA A 71 -10.44 0.36 3.87
C ALA A 71 -9.98 0.94 2.54
N MET A 72 -10.77 0.74 1.49
CA MET A 72 -10.54 1.29 0.16
C MET A 72 -10.54 2.82 0.19
N LEU A 73 -11.55 3.43 0.80
CA LEU A 73 -11.71 4.88 0.81
C LEU A 73 -10.54 5.58 1.54
N PHE A 74 -10.24 5.16 2.76
CA PHE A 74 -9.14 5.73 3.54
C PHE A 74 -7.78 5.43 2.92
N GLY A 75 -7.60 4.20 2.42
CA GLY A 75 -6.38 3.80 1.71
C GLY A 75 -6.12 4.68 0.50
N ILE A 76 -7.12 4.92 -0.35
CA ILE A 76 -6.98 5.73 -1.56
C ILE A 76 -6.75 7.21 -1.21
N ILE A 77 -7.57 7.79 -0.32
CA ILE A 77 -7.42 9.21 0.05
C ILE A 77 -6.05 9.45 0.67
N GLY A 78 -5.65 8.61 1.64
CA GLY A 78 -4.32 8.69 2.24
C GLY A 78 -3.21 8.51 1.20
N ASN A 79 -3.34 7.51 0.31
CA ASN A 79 -2.36 7.24 -0.73
C ASN A 79 -2.21 8.39 -1.73
N ILE A 80 -3.28 9.11 -2.09
CA ILE A 80 -3.21 10.30 -2.95
C ILE A 80 -2.38 11.41 -2.27
N ILE A 81 -2.62 11.64 -0.99
CA ILE A 81 -1.87 12.64 -0.22
C ILE A 81 -0.40 12.22 -0.09
N VAL A 82 -0.12 10.96 0.27
CA VAL A 82 1.24 10.42 0.36
C VAL A 82 1.96 10.50 -0.99
N THR A 83 1.30 10.14 -2.10
CA THR A 83 1.87 10.26 -3.45
C THR A 83 2.26 11.72 -3.76
N SER A 84 1.44 12.67 -3.33
CA SER A 84 1.71 14.10 -3.52
C SER A 84 2.89 14.58 -2.68
N ILE A 85 3.03 14.08 -1.44
CA ILE A 85 4.19 14.35 -0.57
C ILE A 85 5.47 13.83 -1.23
N VAL A 86 5.49 12.55 -1.62
CA VAL A 86 6.66 11.91 -2.24
C VAL A 86 7.02 12.60 -3.57
N TYR A 87 6.04 13.04 -4.35
CA TYR A 87 6.31 13.81 -5.57
C TYR A 87 7.10 15.10 -5.29
N VAL A 88 6.74 15.82 -4.23
CA VAL A 88 7.44 17.06 -3.87
C VAL A 88 8.80 16.76 -3.24
N GLU A 89 8.97 15.67 -2.48
CA GLU A 89 10.29 15.20 -2.01
C GLU A 89 11.24 14.90 -3.17
N ILE A 90 10.74 14.23 -4.22
CA ILE A 90 11.50 14.01 -5.46
C ILE A 90 11.86 15.37 -6.09
N ALA A 91 10.89 16.28 -6.22
CA ALA A 91 11.13 17.59 -6.80
C ALA A 91 12.18 18.40 -6.03
N GLN A 92 12.23 18.30 -4.70
CA GLN A 92 13.26 18.93 -3.86
C GLN A 92 14.64 18.35 -4.11
N ALA A 93 14.75 17.03 -4.28
CA ALA A 93 16.02 16.39 -4.61
C ALA A 93 16.59 16.84 -5.97
N PHE A 94 15.73 17.26 -6.91
CA PHE A 94 16.14 17.75 -8.23
C PHE A 94 16.22 19.29 -8.36
N MET A 95 15.43 20.03 -7.58
CA MET A 95 15.30 21.47 -7.66
C MET A 95 15.36 22.05 -6.23
N GLU A 96 16.50 22.66 -5.88
CA GLU A 96 16.83 23.22 -4.54
C GLU A 96 15.79 24.19 -3.92
N LYS A 97 14.70 24.54 -4.63
CA LYS A 97 13.70 25.56 -4.22
C LYS A 97 12.29 25.02 -3.94
N ALA A 98 12.06 23.70 -3.87
CA ALA A 98 10.73 23.16 -3.57
C ALA A 98 10.40 23.05 -2.06
N SER A 99 11.36 23.32 -1.17
CA SER A 99 11.19 23.30 0.30
C SER A 99 10.05 24.18 0.86
N PRO A 100 9.79 25.40 0.33
CA PRO A 100 8.76 26.28 0.88
C PRO A 100 7.32 25.77 0.70
N VAL A 101 7.07 24.84 -0.23
CA VAL A 101 5.73 24.31 -0.52
C VAL A 101 5.14 23.59 0.70
N PHE A 102 5.98 23.04 1.57
CA PHE A 102 5.54 22.25 2.71
C PHE A 102 5.35 23.03 4.00
N ASN A 103 6.01 24.18 4.12
CA ASN A 103 5.97 25.02 5.32
C ASN A 103 4.80 26.01 5.32
N THR A 104 3.75 25.73 4.56
CA THR A 104 2.53 26.54 4.58
C THR A 104 1.53 25.98 5.59
N PRO A 105 0.76 26.82 6.30
CA PRO A 105 -0.27 26.36 7.24
C PRO A 105 -1.34 25.44 6.62
N LEU A 106 -1.48 25.45 5.29
CA LEU A 106 -2.43 24.61 4.56
C LEU A 106 -1.86 23.23 4.23
N THR A 107 -0.54 23.10 4.07
CA THR A 107 0.12 21.86 3.65
C THR A 107 0.63 21.05 4.82
N GLU A 108 1.02 21.68 5.92
CA GLU A 108 1.54 21.02 7.13
C GLU A 108 0.61 19.93 7.68
N PRO A 109 -0.73 20.14 7.80
CA PRO A 109 -1.62 19.06 8.26
C PRO A 109 -1.63 17.84 7.33
N SER A 110 -1.39 18.02 6.03
CA SER A 110 -1.43 16.94 5.05
C SER A 110 -0.34 15.88 5.32
N PHE A 111 0.80 16.27 5.90
CA PHE A 111 1.88 15.36 6.31
C PHE A 111 1.50 14.44 7.44
N LEU A 112 0.59 14.87 8.30
CA LEU A 112 0.11 14.04 9.38
C LEU A 112 -1.10 13.20 8.92
N PHE A 113 -2.08 13.85 8.30
CA PHE A 113 -3.35 13.20 7.93
C PHE A 113 -3.21 12.19 6.80
N GLY A 114 -2.39 12.47 5.79
CA GLY A 114 -2.21 11.58 4.63
C GLY A 114 -1.69 10.20 5.03
N PRO A 115 -0.48 10.11 5.63
CA PRO A 115 0.08 8.86 6.12
C PRO A 115 -0.83 8.15 7.14
N LEU A 116 -1.50 8.88 8.04
CA LEU A 116 -2.41 8.28 9.02
C LEU A 116 -3.62 7.61 8.35
N LEU A 117 -4.27 8.29 7.39
CA LEU A 117 -5.39 7.73 6.63
C LEU A 117 -4.95 6.52 5.80
N PHE A 118 -3.76 6.59 5.20
CA PHE A 118 -3.18 5.48 4.45
C PHE A 118 -2.95 4.26 5.34
N VAL A 119 -2.29 4.44 6.49
CA VAL A 119 -2.04 3.39 7.49
C VAL A 119 -3.36 2.79 7.97
N LEU A 120 -4.35 3.63 8.28
CA LEU A 120 -5.67 3.17 8.70
C LEU A 120 -6.32 2.33 7.60
N GLY A 121 -6.32 2.80 6.35
CA GLY A 121 -6.85 2.05 5.20
C GLY A 121 -6.17 0.69 5.03
N MET A 122 -4.85 0.64 5.14
CA MET A 122 -4.05 -0.58 5.04
C MET A 122 -4.35 -1.58 6.17
N ILE A 123 -4.49 -1.11 7.41
CA ILE A 123 -4.90 -1.94 8.55
C ILE A 123 -6.30 -2.52 8.30
N LEU A 124 -7.26 -1.68 7.89
CA LEU A 124 -8.61 -2.14 7.58
C LEU A 124 -8.63 -3.16 6.43
N PHE A 125 -7.80 -2.99 5.40
CA PHE A 125 -7.65 -3.99 4.34
C PHE A 125 -7.09 -5.30 4.88
N GLY A 126 -6.05 -5.27 5.71
CA GLY A 126 -5.51 -6.46 6.37
C GLY A 126 -6.57 -7.22 7.16
N ILE A 127 -7.34 -6.50 7.98
CA ILE A 127 -8.46 -7.07 8.75
C ILE A 127 -9.50 -7.67 7.80
N THR A 128 -9.85 -6.98 6.71
CA THR A 128 -10.89 -7.45 5.80
C THR A 128 -10.46 -8.68 5.00
N ILE A 129 -9.19 -8.77 4.62
CA ILE A 129 -8.59 -9.97 4.02
C ILE A 129 -8.73 -11.16 4.98
N ILE A 130 -8.37 -10.98 6.26
CA ILE A 130 -8.47 -12.04 7.28
C ILE A 130 -9.94 -12.47 7.49
N ARG A 131 -10.86 -11.51 7.57
CA ARG A 131 -12.28 -11.76 7.88
C ARG A 131 -13.05 -12.38 6.72
N SER A 132 -12.78 -11.95 5.48
CA SER A 132 -13.53 -12.39 4.30
C SER A 132 -13.31 -13.86 3.95
N LYS A 133 -12.17 -14.46 4.35
CA LYS A 133 -11.76 -15.82 3.99
C LYS A 133 -11.78 -16.09 2.47
N VAL A 134 -11.67 -15.02 1.66
CA VAL A 134 -11.56 -15.09 0.19
C VAL A 134 -10.10 -15.24 -0.22
N LEU A 135 -9.23 -14.45 0.41
CA LEU A 135 -7.78 -14.52 0.27
C LEU A 135 -7.16 -15.20 1.50
N PRO A 136 -5.92 -15.70 1.42
CA PRO A 136 -5.28 -16.34 2.55
C PRO A 136 -5.06 -15.36 3.70
N ALA A 137 -5.40 -15.80 4.92
CA ALA A 137 -5.30 -14.97 6.12
C ALA A 137 -3.86 -14.48 6.37
N TYR A 138 -2.84 -15.28 6.03
CA TYR A 138 -1.44 -14.86 6.20
C TYR A 138 -1.09 -13.62 5.37
N SER A 139 -1.70 -13.40 4.20
CA SER A 139 -1.47 -12.19 3.40
C SER A 139 -1.98 -10.96 4.15
N GLY A 140 -3.16 -11.07 4.76
CA GLY A 140 -3.74 -10.01 5.59
C GLY A 140 -2.96 -9.77 6.87
N CYS A 141 -2.45 -10.83 7.52
CA CYS A 141 -1.60 -10.71 8.71
C CYS A 141 -0.27 -10.01 8.39
N LEU A 142 0.40 -10.38 7.29
CA LEU A 142 1.64 -9.74 6.86
C LEU A 142 1.42 -8.26 6.53
N LEU A 143 0.34 -7.94 5.82
CA LEU A 143 -0.03 -6.56 5.51
C LEU A 143 -0.26 -5.75 6.80
N LEU A 144 -1.03 -6.30 7.74
CA LEU A 144 -1.36 -5.65 9.01
C LEU A 144 -0.11 -5.43 9.88
N ILE A 145 0.67 -6.49 10.10
CA ILE A 145 1.90 -6.42 10.91
C ILE A 145 2.88 -5.46 10.27
N GLY A 146 3.11 -5.59 8.96
CA GLY A 146 4.02 -4.71 8.23
C GLY A 146 3.63 -3.25 8.30
N THR A 147 2.33 -2.95 8.14
CA THR A 147 1.84 -1.56 8.21
C THR A 147 2.03 -0.98 9.60
N ILE A 148 1.76 -1.75 10.65
CA ILE A 148 1.96 -1.30 12.04
C ILE A 148 3.45 -1.07 12.33
N VAL A 149 4.31 -2.03 11.94
CA VAL A 149 5.77 -1.92 12.10
C VAL A 149 6.28 -0.69 11.35
N PHE A 150 5.85 -0.50 10.10
CA PHE A 150 6.22 0.64 9.28
C PHE A 150 5.80 1.98 9.94
N ALA A 151 4.54 2.09 10.38
CA ALA A 151 4.05 3.30 11.04
C ALA A 151 4.78 3.60 12.36
N ALA A 152 5.15 2.57 13.12
CA ALA A 152 5.88 2.69 14.37
C ALA A 152 7.31 3.22 14.18
N ALA A 153 7.86 3.19 12.97
CA ALA A 153 9.19 3.73 12.70
C ALA A 153 9.28 5.23 13.00
N SER A 154 8.19 5.99 12.79
CA SER A 154 8.12 7.44 13.05
C SER A 154 8.42 7.82 14.51
N VAL A 155 8.26 6.90 15.46
CA VAL A 155 8.54 7.12 16.89
C VAL A 155 9.75 6.33 17.39
N ALA A 156 10.50 5.69 16.49
CA ALA A 156 11.59 4.79 16.84
C ALA A 156 12.96 5.47 17.02
N GLY A 157 13.05 6.78 16.77
CA GLY A 157 14.29 7.55 16.88
C GLY A 157 15.40 6.97 16.01
N ILE A 158 16.53 6.59 16.62
CA ILE A 158 17.71 6.07 15.89
C ILE A 158 17.44 4.78 15.12
N PHE A 159 16.41 4.01 15.47
CA PHE A 159 16.06 2.76 14.78
C PHE A 159 15.07 2.96 13.63
N GLN A 160 14.61 4.18 13.36
CA GLN A 160 13.61 4.49 12.34
C GLN A 160 13.89 3.80 11.01
N ALA A 161 15.08 4.00 10.42
CA ALA A 161 15.42 3.44 9.12
C ALA A 161 15.33 1.91 9.07
N ILE A 162 15.77 1.20 10.12
CA ILE A 162 15.70 -0.27 10.18
C ILE A 162 14.24 -0.71 10.28
N ILE A 163 13.44 -0.05 11.10
CA ILE A 163 12.03 -0.40 11.31
C ILE A 163 11.20 -0.10 10.06
N GLU A 164 11.48 0.99 9.32
CA GLU A 164 10.86 1.28 8.03
C GLU A 164 11.13 0.16 7.02
N VAL A 165 12.39 -0.28 6.88
CA VAL A 165 12.73 -1.37 5.95
C VAL A 165 12.02 -2.66 6.34
N LEU A 166 12.02 -3.03 7.63
CA LEU A 166 11.30 -4.22 8.09
C LEU A 166 9.79 -4.11 7.83
N GLY A 167 9.19 -2.98 8.16
CA GLY A 167 7.78 -2.71 7.88
C GLY A 167 7.44 -2.78 6.39
N ALA A 168 8.31 -2.27 5.53
CA ALA A 168 8.16 -2.32 4.08
C ALA A 168 8.29 -3.76 3.54
N ILE A 169 9.21 -4.57 4.10
CA ILE A 169 9.34 -6.00 3.79
C ILE A 169 8.03 -6.74 4.09
N PHE A 170 7.49 -6.59 5.30
CA PHE A 170 6.25 -7.27 5.68
C PHE A 170 5.04 -6.77 4.88
N THR A 171 4.91 -5.45 4.69
CA THR A 171 3.83 -4.83 3.91
C THR A 171 3.89 -5.29 2.45
N GLY A 172 5.08 -5.20 1.84
CA GLY A 172 5.33 -5.60 0.47
C GLY A 172 5.08 -7.09 0.26
N ALA A 173 5.53 -7.95 1.19
CA ALA A 173 5.23 -9.37 1.16
C ALA A 173 3.73 -9.65 1.24
N GLY A 174 2.99 -8.93 2.11
CA GLY A 174 1.54 -9.00 2.19
C GLY A 174 0.85 -8.67 0.86
N LEU A 175 1.29 -7.59 0.19
CA LEU A 175 0.79 -7.19 -1.13
C LEU A 175 1.12 -8.20 -2.23
N ILE A 176 2.35 -8.70 -2.27
CA ILE A 176 2.80 -9.71 -3.24
C ILE A 176 1.97 -10.98 -3.09
N LEU A 177 1.81 -11.49 -1.87
CA LEU A 177 1.05 -12.72 -1.62
C LEU A 177 -0.44 -12.54 -1.93
N THR A 178 -0.99 -11.38 -1.63
CA THR A 178 -2.35 -11.01 -2.05
C THR A 178 -2.47 -11.08 -3.58
N GLY A 179 -1.56 -10.45 -4.31
CA GLY A 179 -1.56 -10.45 -5.77
C GLY A 179 -1.33 -11.84 -6.40
N ILE A 180 -0.46 -12.68 -5.82
CA ILE A 180 -0.29 -14.07 -6.29
C ILE A 180 -1.58 -14.87 -6.17
N LYS A 181 -2.38 -14.59 -5.13
CA LYS A 181 -3.61 -15.31 -4.78
C LYS A 181 -4.88 -14.66 -5.34
N PHE A 182 -4.73 -13.59 -6.12
CA PHE A 182 -5.73 -13.16 -7.11
C PHE A 182 -5.80 -14.21 -8.23
N ASP A 183 -6.44 -15.34 -7.97
CA ASP A 183 -6.71 -16.35 -8.99
C ASP A 183 -8.20 -16.66 -9.08
N HIS A 184 -8.71 -16.73 -10.31
CA HIS A 184 -10.13 -16.81 -10.63
C HIS A 184 -10.77 -18.13 -10.17
N LYS A 185 -9.97 -19.19 -10.03
CA LYS A 185 -10.49 -20.52 -9.63
C LYS A 185 -11.18 -20.51 -8.27
N SER A 186 -10.72 -19.70 -7.31
CA SER A 186 -11.33 -19.61 -5.98
C SER A 186 -12.75 -19.02 -5.99
N PHE A 187 -13.11 -18.29 -7.06
CA PHE A 187 -14.44 -17.71 -7.24
C PHE A 187 -15.44 -18.69 -7.88
N ASN A 188 -15.00 -19.49 -8.87
CA ASN A 188 -15.89 -20.46 -9.54
C ASN A 188 -16.18 -21.71 -8.67
N GLU A 189 -15.22 -22.17 -7.87
CA GLU A 189 -15.46 -23.32 -6.97
C GLU A 189 -16.47 -23.01 -5.86
N LYS A 190 -16.53 -21.76 -5.37
CA LYS A 190 -17.52 -21.36 -4.35
C LYS A 190 -18.91 -21.06 -4.92
N ASN A 191 -19.02 -20.76 -6.21
CA ASN A 191 -20.29 -20.41 -6.86
C ASN A 191 -20.92 -21.56 -7.66
N GLY A 192 -20.40 -22.79 -7.55
CA GLY A 192 -21.02 -23.98 -8.15
C GLY A 192 -21.13 -23.97 -9.68
N GLN A 193 -20.41 -23.07 -10.36
CA GLN A 193 -20.35 -23.07 -11.82
C GLN A 193 -19.30 -24.09 -12.26
N SER A 194 -19.78 -25.32 -12.53
CA SER A 194 -19.00 -26.32 -13.26
C SER A 194 -18.49 -25.70 -14.55
N PRO A 195 -17.21 -25.90 -14.92
CA PRO A 195 -16.74 -25.48 -16.23
C PRO A 195 -17.61 -26.16 -17.29
N SER A 196 -18.30 -25.38 -18.11
CA SER A 196 -18.87 -25.89 -19.35
C SER A 196 -17.70 -26.35 -20.21
N LEU A 197 -17.66 -27.67 -20.45
CA LEU A 197 -16.77 -28.31 -21.41
C LEU A 197 -17.12 -27.87 -22.84
#